data_AF-A0AAN7BI92-F1
#
_entry.id   AF-A0AAN7BI92-F1
#
_cell.length_a   1.000
_cell.length_b   1.000
_cell.length_c   1.000
_cell.angle_alpha   90.00
_cell.angle_beta   90.00
_cell.angle_gamma   90.00
#
_symmetry.space_group_name_H-M   'P 1'
#
loop_
_entity.id
_entity.type
_entity.pdbx_description
1 polymer ?
#
loop_
_entity_poly.entity_id
_entity_poly.type
_entity_poly.pdbx_seq_one_letter_code
_entity_poly.pdbx_strand_id
1 'polypeptide(L)'
;MEWQLGLSVLQPKKSNKQSPPDPTPLYQEKTLGRLLGIAPRNDQQIFGLNMAMHYGQGAVAAVIRAVASYNGMSGPFIDFMFVGVRLLIDQTLENWTGVGALPWIWPVGEQVVDILHKTVYAFVTGWLVDGWIQ
;
A
#
# COMPACT_ATOMS: atom_id res chain seq x y z
N MET A 1 -49.11 -8.00 -36.78
CA MET A 1 -47.91 -8.66 -37.31
C MET A 1 -46.74 -7.75 -36.97
N GLU A 2 -45.77 -8.28 -36.21
CA GLU A 2 -44.40 -7.78 -36.03
C GLU A 2 -44.16 -6.47 -35.24
N TRP A 3 -44.05 -6.66 -33.92
CA TRP A 3 -43.34 -5.83 -32.96
C TRP A 3 -41.82 -6.05 -33.10
N GLN A 4 -41.03 -5.15 -33.71
CA GLN A 4 -39.56 -5.35 -33.84
C GLN A 4 -38.68 -4.08 -33.86
N LEU A 5 -39.04 -2.97 -33.18
CA LEU A 5 -38.22 -1.74 -33.22
C LEU A 5 -37.67 -1.22 -31.88
N GLY A 6 -37.59 -2.03 -30.82
CA GLY A 6 -37.31 -1.49 -29.48
C GLY A 6 -36.35 -2.24 -28.55
N LEU A 7 -35.47 -3.13 -29.01
CA LEU A 7 -34.69 -4.00 -28.10
C LEU A 7 -33.19 -4.16 -28.39
N SER A 8 -32.63 -3.50 -29.41
CA SER A 8 -31.18 -3.57 -29.69
C SER A 8 -30.32 -2.65 -28.82
N VAL A 9 -30.91 -1.75 -28.02
CA VAL A 9 -30.19 -0.79 -27.15
C VAL A 9 -30.04 -1.29 -25.70
N LEU A 10 -30.69 -2.41 -25.33
CA LEU A 10 -30.68 -2.94 -23.96
C LEU A 10 -30.03 -4.32 -23.84
N GLN A 11 -29.01 -4.61 -24.65
CA GLN A 11 -28.07 -5.68 -24.29
C GLN A 11 -27.16 -5.11 -23.20
N PRO A 12 -27.25 -5.53 -21.92
CA PRO A 12 -26.22 -5.17 -20.96
C PRO A 12 -24.92 -5.72 -21.53
N LYS A 13 -24.00 -4.82 -21.90
CA LYS A 13 -22.61 -5.16 -22.20
C LYS A 13 -22.20 -6.09 -21.07
N LYS A 14 -21.93 -7.36 -21.36
CA LYS A 14 -21.55 -8.37 -20.36
C LYS A 14 -20.60 -7.66 -19.42
N SER A 15 -21.08 -7.37 -18.22
CA SER A 15 -20.26 -6.83 -17.16
C SER A 15 -19.19 -7.89 -17.04
N ASN A 16 -18.01 -7.56 -17.59
CA ASN A 16 -16.82 -8.32 -17.35
C ASN A 16 -16.72 -8.19 -15.84
N LYS A 17 -17.23 -9.17 -15.10
CA LYS A 17 -17.03 -9.25 -13.67
C LYS A 17 -15.53 -9.34 -13.59
N GLN A 18 -14.90 -8.19 -13.38
CA GLN A 18 -13.51 -8.10 -13.04
C GLN A 18 -13.41 -9.09 -11.87
N SER A 19 -12.71 -10.19 -12.09
CA SER A 19 -12.20 -10.98 -10.98
C SER A 19 -11.65 -9.97 -9.96
N PRO A 20 -11.93 -10.13 -8.65
CA PRO A 20 -11.38 -9.20 -7.67
C PRO A 20 -9.89 -9.07 -7.99
N PRO A 21 -9.38 -7.83 -8.18
CA PRO A 21 -7.99 -7.66 -8.58
C PRO A 21 -7.11 -8.42 -7.60
N ASP A 22 -6.13 -9.17 -8.13
CA ASP A 22 -5.12 -9.83 -7.32
C ASP A 22 -4.47 -8.82 -6.36
N PRO A 23 -4.12 -9.25 -5.14
CA PRO A 23 -3.94 -8.38 -3.99
C PRO A 23 -2.72 -7.47 -4.17
N THR A 24 -2.95 -6.16 -4.06
CA THR A 24 -2.03 -5.04 -3.76
C THR A 24 -1.04 -4.43 -4.76
N PRO A 25 -0.53 -5.03 -5.87
CA PRO A 25 0.55 -4.39 -6.65
C PRO A 25 0.08 -3.23 -7.53
N LEU A 26 -1.16 -2.75 -7.36
CA LEU A 26 -1.83 -1.80 -8.26
C LEU A 26 -1.88 -0.34 -7.76
N TYR A 27 -1.56 -0.06 -6.50
CA TYR A 27 -1.61 1.30 -5.95
C TYR A 27 -0.22 1.91 -5.70
N GLN A 28 0.73 1.11 -5.24
CA GLN A 28 2.05 1.61 -4.83
C GLN A 28 2.97 1.86 -6.03
N GLU A 29 2.91 1.01 -7.06
CA GLU A 29 3.60 1.23 -8.32
C GLU A 29 3.06 2.48 -9.04
N LYS A 30 1.75 2.73 -8.97
CA LYS A 30 1.13 3.96 -9.50
C LYS A 30 1.53 5.18 -8.69
N THR A 31 1.62 5.05 -7.37
CA THR A 31 2.07 6.11 -6.47
C THR A 31 3.52 6.50 -6.81
N LEU A 32 4.43 5.54 -6.83
CA LEU A 32 5.84 5.80 -7.15
C LEU A 32 6.00 6.25 -8.61
N GLY A 33 5.26 5.65 -9.53
CA GLY A 33 5.23 6.06 -10.93
C GLY A 33 4.80 7.52 -11.09
N ARG A 34 3.76 7.99 -10.38
CA ARG A 34 3.38 9.41 -10.39
C ARG A 34 4.45 10.30 -9.73
N LEU A 35 5.03 9.86 -8.62
CA LEU A 35 6.05 10.63 -7.90
C LEU A 35 7.34 10.81 -8.72
N LEU A 36 7.71 9.79 -9.51
CA LEU A 36 8.91 9.80 -10.36
C LEU A 36 8.63 10.17 -11.83
N GLY A 37 7.37 10.38 -12.22
CA GLY A 37 6.99 10.62 -13.62
C GLY A 37 7.16 9.41 -14.55
N ILE A 38 7.12 8.19 -14.01
CA ILE A 38 7.32 6.93 -14.73
C ILE A 38 5.96 6.26 -14.98
N ALA A 39 5.64 5.97 -16.24
CA ALA A 39 4.51 5.13 -16.63
C ALA A 39 5.02 3.71 -16.97
N PRO A 40 4.79 2.70 -16.10
CA PRO A 40 5.25 1.34 -16.37
C PRO A 40 4.53 0.76 -17.58
N ARG A 41 5.28 0.04 -18.44
CA ARG A 41 4.81 -0.50 -19.73
C ARG A 41 4.67 -2.02 -19.73
N ASN A 42 5.22 -2.71 -18.74
CA ASN A 42 5.17 -4.15 -18.60
C ASN A 42 5.11 -4.58 -17.12
N ASP A 43 4.76 -5.84 -16.89
CA ASP A 43 4.57 -6.40 -15.54
C ASP A 43 5.85 -6.37 -14.69
N GLN A 44 7.02 -6.49 -15.32
CA GLN A 44 8.31 -6.39 -14.61
C GLN A 44 8.55 -4.98 -14.07
N GLN A 45 8.18 -3.94 -14.82
CA GLN A 45 8.30 -2.55 -14.38
C GLN A 45 7.28 -2.21 -13.28
N ILE A 46 6.06 -2.74 -13.38
CA ILE A 46 5.03 -2.66 -12.32
C ILE A 46 5.59 -3.26 -11.03
N PHE A 47 6.08 -4.50 -11.10
CA PHE A 47 6.68 -5.18 -9.96
C PHE A 47 7.89 -4.42 -9.39
N GLY A 48 8.79 -3.95 -10.26
CA GLY A 48 9.97 -3.19 -9.86
C GLY A 48 9.62 -1.90 -9.13
N LEU A 49 8.65 -1.13 -9.64
CA LEU A 49 8.17 0.09 -8.99
C LEU A 49 7.48 -0.22 -7.64
N ASN A 50 6.69 -1.30 -7.58
CA ASN A 50 6.06 -1.74 -6.34
C ASN A 50 7.12 -2.05 -5.26
N MET A 51 8.14 -2.82 -5.62
CA MET A 51 9.24 -3.16 -4.70
C MET A 51 10.07 -1.95 -4.30
N ALA A 52 10.40 -1.08 -5.25
CA ALA A 52 11.13 0.16 -4.96
C ALA A 52 10.37 1.03 -3.97
N MET A 53 9.04 1.12 -4.11
CA MET A 53 8.21 1.89 -3.19
C MET A 53 8.24 1.29 -1.78
N HIS A 54 8.00 -0.02 -1.67
CA HIS A 54 8.03 -0.72 -0.39
C HIS A 54 9.38 -0.59 0.34
N TYR A 55 10.49 -0.84 -0.36
CA TYR A 55 11.82 -0.73 0.24
C TYR A 55 12.18 0.71 0.59
N GLY A 56 11.82 1.67 -0.26
CA GLY A 56 12.06 3.10 0.01
C GLY A 56 11.31 3.59 1.24
N GLN A 57 10.01 3.29 1.33
CA GLN A 57 9.20 3.63 2.51
C GLN A 57 9.70 2.92 3.77
N GLY A 58 10.06 1.63 3.65
CA GLY A 58 10.67 0.88 4.74
C GLY A 58 11.93 1.57 5.27
N ALA A 59 12.89 1.86 4.39
CA ALA A 59 14.15 2.52 4.76
C ALA A 59 13.92 3.87 5.46
N VAL A 60 13.06 4.73 4.90
CA VAL A 60 12.73 6.03 5.52
C VAL A 60 12.06 5.84 6.88
N ALA A 61 11.12 4.91 7.00
CA ALA A 61 10.47 4.61 8.27
C ALA A 61 11.47 4.06 9.32
N ALA A 62 12.42 3.21 8.91
CA ALA A 62 13.45 2.69 9.81
C ALA A 62 14.33 3.81 10.38
N VAL A 63 14.66 4.84 9.58
CA VAL A 63 15.37 6.02 10.07
C VAL A 63 14.55 6.76 11.13
N ILE A 64 13.24 6.91 10.94
CA ILE A 64 12.36 7.52 11.95
C ILE A 64 12.40 6.71 13.25
N ARG A 65 12.30 5.37 13.17
CA ARG A 65 12.35 4.49 14.34
C ARG A 65 13.72 4.50 15.03
N ALA A 66 14.80 4.60 14.26
CA ALA A 66 16.17 4.73 14.78
C ALA A 66 16.36 6.05 15.53
N VAL A 67 15.87 7.17 14.99
CA VAL A 67 15.87 8.47 15.69
C VAL A 67 15.07 8.39 16.98
N ALA A 68 13.92 7.71 16.98
CA ALA A 68 13.15 7.52 18.20
C ALA A 68 13.96 6.73 19.26
N SER A 69 14.58 5.63 18.85
CA SER A 69 15.44 4.81 19.71
C SER A 69 16.61 5.60 20.30
N TYR A 70 17.28 6.42 19.48
CA TYR A 70 18.38 7.29 19.89
C TYR A 70 17.96 8.31 20.97
N ASN A 71 16.69 8.74 20.95
CA ASN A 71 16.12 9.63 21.97
C ASN A 71 15.57 8.87 23.19
N GLY A 72 15.90 7.59 23.35
CA GLY A 72 15.48 6.74 24.47
C GLY A 72 14.06 6.21 24.38
N MET A 73 13.38 6.36 23.23
CA MET A 73 12.06 5.77 23.02
C MET A 73 12.21 4.36 22.45
N SER A 74 12.02 3.35 23.29
CA SER A 74 12.13 1.92 22.92
C SER A 74 11.00 1.07 23.49
N GLY A 75 10.95 -0.17 23.01
CA GLY A 75 10.06 -1.20 23.53
C GLY A 75 8.71 -1.30 22.82
N PRO A 76 7.89 -2.27 23.25
CA PRO A 76 6.74 -2.75 22.48
C PRO A 76 5.63 -1.70 22.28
N PHE A 77 5.52 -0.72 23.17
CA PHE A 77 4.58 0.37 23.01
C PHE A 77 5.00 1.33 21.89
N ILE A 78 6.29 1.65 21.79
CA ILE A 78 6.83 2.48 20.71
C ILE A 78 6.71 1.75 19.37
N ASP A 79 6.94 0.44 19.35
CA ASP A 79 6.76 -0.38 18.15
C ASP A 79 5.31 -0.40 17.67
N PHE A 80 4.34 -0.51 18.60
CA PHE A 80 2.92 -0.38 18.28
C PHE A 80 2.58 0.99 17.66
N MET A 81 3.06 2.09 18.27
CA MET A 81 2.86 3.42 17.71
C MET A 81 3.51 3.56 16.32
N PHE A 82 4.65 2.91 16.12
CA PHE A 82 5.36 2.91 14.85
C PHE A 82 4.63 2.14 13.73
N VAL A 83 3.79 1.14 14.05
CA VAL A 83 2.84 0.57 13.07
C VAL A 83 1.91 1.65 12.52
N GLY A 84 1.39 2.52 13.40
CA GLY A 84 0.58 3.67 13.01
C GLY A 84 1.33 4.62 12.08
N VAL A 85 2.60 4.92 12.37
CA VAL A 85 3.47 5.73 11.51
C VAL A 85 3.60 5.10 10.12
N ARG A 86 3.82 3.77 10.03
CA ARG A 86 3.90 3.05 8.75
C ARG A 86 2.61 3.16 7.94
N LEU A 87 1.45 3.03 8.58
CA LEU A 87 0.14 3.19 7.94
C LEU A 87 -0.05 4.62 7.41
N LEU A 88 0.34 5.63 8.19
CA LEU A 88 0.21 7.03 7.81
C LEU A 88 1.11 7.40 6.62
N ILE A 89 2.33 6.87 6.55
CA ILE A 89 3.25 7.12 5.42
C ILE A 89 2.62 6.65 4.10
N ASP A 90 2.06 5.44 4.09
CA ASP A 90 1.42 4.87 2.89
C ASP A 90 0.22 5.73 2.49
N GLN A 91 -0.69 6.01 3.44
CA GLN A 91 -1.89 6.80 3.16
C GLN A 91 -1.55 8.21 2.67
N THR A 92 -0.51 8.84 3.22
CA THR A 92 -0.10 10.18 2.82
C THR A 92 0.37 10.21 1.37
N LEU A 93 1.21 9.24 0.97
CA LEU A 93 1.76 9.19 -0.39
C LEU A 93 0.70 8.80 -1.42
N GLU A 94 -0.15 7.85 -1.09
CA GLU A 94 -1.25 7.43 -1.97
C GLU A 94 -2.29 8.55 -2.15
N ASN A 95 -2.65 9.25 -1.07
CA ASN A 95 -3.56 10.40 -1.15
C ASN A 95 -2.94 11.56 -1.92
N TRP A 96 -1.68 11.87 -1.65
CA TRP A 96 -1.00 13.00 -2.29
C TRP A 96 -0.83 12.80 -3.79
N THR A 97 -0.57 11.56 -4.21
CA THR A 97 -0.51 11.21 -5.63
C THR A 97 -1.88 11.03 -6.27
N GLY A 98 -2.98 11.06 -5.50
CA GLY A 98 -4.35 10.87 -5.99
C GLY A 98 -4.63 9.46 -6.50
N VAL A 99 -3.90 8.47 -5.97
CA VAL A 99 -4.00 7.04 -6.33
C VAL A 99 -4.73 6.26 -5.24
N GLY A 100 -4.72 6.76 -4.00
CA GLY A 100 -5.20 6.05 -2.82
C GLY A 100 -6.70 5.79 -2.81
N ALA A 101 -7.03 4.55 -2.47
CA ALA A 101 -8.33 4.16 -1.94
C ALA A 101 -8.26 4.20 -0.41
N LEU A 102 -9.37 4.54 0.25
CA LEU A 102 -9.41 4.58 1.71
C LEU A 102 -9.26 3.14 2.27
N PRO A 103 -8.45 2.88 3.32
CA PRO A 103 -8.19 1.51 3.77
C PRO A 103 -9.47 0.77 4.19
N TRP A 104 -10.47 1.50 4.70
CA TRP A 104 -11.75 0.93 5.13
C TRP A 104 -12.68 0.52 3.99
N ILE A 105 -12.35 0.82 2.72
CA ILE A 105 -13.09 0.30 1.56
C ILE A 105 -12.44 -0.94 0.95
N TRP A 106 -11.27 -1.37 1.44
CA TRP A 106 -10.60 -2.57 0.95
C TRP A 106 -11.25 -3.85 1.51
N PRO A 107 -11.10 -5.00 0.83
CA PRO A 107 -11.45 -6.29 1.40
C PRO A 107 -10.74 -6.51 2.75
N VAL A 108 -11.46 -7.07 3.74
CA VAL A 108 -10.94 -7.28 5.10
C VAL A 108 -9.65 -8.10 5.11
N GLY A 109 -9.53 -9.09 4.22
CA GLY A 109 -8.33 -9.92 4.10
C GLY A 109 -7.08 -9.09 3.74
N GLU A 110 -7.23 -8.09 2.87
CA GLU A 110 -6.12 -7.21 2.48
C GLU A 110 -5.73 -6.28 3.63
N GLN A 111 -6.72 -5.72 4.34
CA GLN A 111 -6.46 -4.89 5.52
C GLN A 111 -5.70 -5.67 6.59
N VAL A 112 -6.11 -6.92 6.85
CA VAL A 112 -5.44 -7.79 7.82
C VAL A 112 -4.00 -8.06 7.41
N VAL A 113 -3.76 -8.43 6.16
CA VAL A 113 -2.39 -8.69 5.66
C VAL A 113 -1.52 -7.44 5.77
N ASP A 114 -2.05 -6.28 5.42
CA ASP A 114 -1.31 -5.01 5.48
C ASP A 114 -0.91 -4.64 6.91
N ILE A 115 -1.86 -4.73 7.85
CA ILE A 115 -1.61 -4.47 9.27
C ILE A 115 -0.59 -5.48 9.82
N LEU A 116 -0.73 -6.77 9.49
CA LEU A 116 0.20 -7.83 9.95
C LEU A 116 1.61 -7.59 9.44
N HIS A 117 1.77 -7.27 8.15
CA HIS A 117 3.06 -6.98 7.55
C HIS A 117 3.74 -5.78 8.23
N LYS A 118 3.01 -4.68 8.43
CA LYS A 118 3.52 -3.49 9.11
C LYS A 118 3.82 -3.74 10.59
N THR A 119 3.05 -4.60 11.24
CA THR A 119 3.30 -5.04 12.61
C THR A 119 4.62 -5.80 12.69
N VAL A 120 4.79 -6.87 11.91
CA VAL A 120 6.05 -7.63 11.88
C VAL A 120 7.24 -6.72 11.56
N TYR A 121 7.09 -5.83 10.57
CA TYR A 121 8.11 -4.86 10.24
C TYR A 121 8.48 -3.95 11.42
N ALA A 122 7.48 -3.41 12.13
CA ALA A 122 7.71 -2.48 13.24
C ALA A 122 8.44 -3.15 14.41
N PHE A 123 8.01 -4.35 14.81
CA PHE A 123 8.64 -5.08 15.91
C PHE A 123 10.06 -5.56 15.58
N VAL A 124 10.28 -6.06 14.36
CA VAL A 124 11.63 -6.49 13.94
C VAL A 124 12.57 -5.29 13.83
N THR A 125 12.11 -4.20 13.24
CA THR A 125 12.91 -2.97 13.13
C THR A 125 13.22 -2.40 14.51
N GLY A 126 12.20 -2.32 15.39
CA GLY A 126 12.35 -1.85 16.77
C GLY A 126 13.35 -2.67 17.55
N TRP A 127 13.23 -4.00 17.51
CA TRP A 127 14.20 -4.91 18.15
C TRP A 127 15.63 -4.69 17.65
N LEU A 128 15.82 -4.52 16.33
CA LEU A 128 17.14 -4.27 15.75
C LEU A 128 17.70 -2.91 16.15
N VAL A 129 16.94 -1.83 15.98
CA VAL A 129 17.46 -0.47 16.28
C VAL A 129 17.66 -0.27 17.78
N ASP A 130 16.77 -0.78 18.62
CA ASP A 130 16.96 -0.69 20.08
C ASP A 130 18.20 -1.47 20.51
N GLY A 131 18.44 -2.65 19.93
CA GLY A 131 19.65 -3.45 20.22
C GLY A 131 20.95 -2.90 19.64
N TRP A 132 20.89 -2.02 18.63
CA TRP A 132 22.09 -1.42 18.01
C TRP A 132 22.40 0.00 18.52
N ILE A 133 21.40 0.74 18.99
CA ILE A 133 21.52 2.15 19.33
C ILE A 133 21.57 2.39 20.85
N GLN A 134 20.88 1.57 21.65
CA GLN A 134 20.80 1.71 23.12
C GLN A 134 21.82 0.79 23.81
#